data_AF-A0A2P5IFD7-F1
#
_entry.id   AF-A0A2P5IFD7-F1
#
_cell.length_a   1.000
_cell.length_b   1.000
_cell.length_c   1.000
_cell.angle_alpha   90.00
_cell.angle_beta   90.00
_cell.angle_gamma   90.00
#
_symmetry.space_group_name_H-M   'P 1'
#
loop_
_entity.id
_entity.type
_entity.pdbx_description
1 polymer ?
#
loop_
_entity_poly.entity_id
_entity_poly.type
_entity_poly.pdbx_seq_one_letter_code
_entity_poly.pdbx_strand_id
1 'polypeptide(L)'
;MSSEPASGAGTDVLRVPSSDSPRPTSSSLKRNYSGKKEAMNGPLYRQTVNHTVLVRRLKRKGDGPSKQLARWFVENQIGFSFNLLALLFCAHYLLPKSQSYTAKFVRLQYYNSKSGNYGAGFDDSYFVAFIVVLLTGLRAATMEYVLAPFAKYMGIIKKKEVTRFAEQAWLVLYCTTFWSLGFYIYYTSPYWLDLKQLWATWPNRELGGMHKTYILTQLGFWLQQIFVINIEERRKDHWQMLSHHFITIALIVGSYRYHHNAVGNLILVLFDLGDILLSGAKCLKYMGFTNACDVGFGLFMLAWFVCRHIFMNMVCWSIYEHVPYTMTYGCFKGGQNNLQGPFEQPKGYSFYLQPFLSSDGLLCHNDTIRWTFLALLLSLQTICIVWFAMIVNVAVRVIRGAGADDTRSDDEGDEEEEEEFVYEEAQPMEEEVGVEEIDLKIWERRSGVKRSTSNTTAVSLPGHSDRKELLNRIGCEKQID
;
A
#
# COMPACT_ATOMS: atom_id res chain seq x y z
N MET A 1 77.82 20.55 -38.38
CA MET A 1 78.22 21.95 -38.68
C MET A 1 77.29 22.82 -37.87
N SER A 2 77.74 23.25 -36.70
CA SER A 2 78.13 24.66 -36.42
C SER A 2 76.86 25.50 -36.23
N SER A 3 76.60 26.23 -35.15
CA SER A 3 77.43 26.80 -34.09
C SER A 3 76.47 27.61 -33.19
N GLU A 4 76.72 27.62 -31.88
CA GLU A 4 76.28 28.68 -30.95
C GLU A 4 76.78 30.07 -31.43
N PRO A 5 76.23 31.24 -30.99
CA PRO A 5 76.23 31.61 -29.57
C PRO A 5 75.12 32.58 -29.07
N ALA A 6 75.21 32.81 -27.76
CA ALA A 6 74.45 33.71 -26.91
C ALA A 6 74.76 35.21 -27.09
N SER A 7 73.80 36.06 -26.71
CA SER A 7 73.96 37.32 -25.96
C SER A 7 72.56 37.78 -25.54
N GLY A 8 72.28 38.47 -24.43
CA GLY A 8 73.12 39.22 -23.50
C GLY A 8 72.32 40.45 -23.07
N ALA A 9 71.86 40.42 -21.82
CA ALA A 9 71.43 41.49 -20.89
C ALA A 9 71.04 42.90 -21.39
N GLY A 10 69.96 43.42 -20.80
CA GLY A 10 69.64 44.85 -20.77
C GLY A 10 68.46 45.18 -19.86
N THR A 11 68.75 45.56 -18.61
CA THR A 11 67.85 46.16 -17.62
C THR A 11 67.53 47.62 -17.97
N ASP A 12 66.28 48.08 -17.77
CA ASP A 12 66.00 49.32 -17.00
C ASP A 12 64.49 49.70 -16.86
N VAL A 13 64.13 49.95 -15.58
CA VAL A 13 63.33 51.07 -15.05
C VAL A 13 61.78 51.11 -15.20
N LEU A 14 61.15 50.85 -14.04
CA LEU A 14 60.00 51.51 -13.37
C LEU A 14 58.73 51.95 -14.14
N ARG A 15 57.61 51.31 -13.78
CA ARG A 15 56.32 51.99 -13.49
C ARG A 15 55.44 51.14 -12.55
N VAL A 16 54.98 51.73 -11.46
CA VAL A 16 53.97 51.26 -10.47
C VAL A 16 52.70 52.14 -10.70
N PRO A 17 51.44 51.85 -10.27
CA PRO A 17 50.82 50.72 -9.54
C PRO A 17 49.53 50.14 -10.19
N SER A 18 48.97 49.04 -9.66
CA SER A 18 47.62 49.01 -9.04
C SER A 18 47.17 47.58 -8.70
N SER A 19 46.45 47.51 -7.58
CA SER A 19 45.97 46.35 -6.84
C SER A 19 44.77 45.66 -7.47
N ASP A 20 44.75 44.33 -7.45
CA ASP A 20 43.61 43.54 -6.96
C ASP A 20 43.95 42.04 -6.92
N SER A 21 43.94 41.47 -5.70
CA SER A 21 44.18 40.05 -5.42
C SER A 21 42.87 39.40 -4.93
N PRO A 22 42.41 38.28 -5.50
CA PRO A 22 41.19 37.60 -5.06
C PRO A 22 41.42 36.69 -3.83
N ARG A 23 40.41 36.63 -2.94
CA ARG A 23 40.34 35.76 -1.74
C ARG A 23 40.13 34.28 -2.10
N PRO A 24 40.67 33.33 -1.31
CA PRO A 24 40.37 31.90 -1.47
C PRO A 24 39.11 31.47 -0.70
N THR A 25 38.31 30.61 -1.33
CA THR A 25 37.13 29.93 -0.79
C THR A 25 37.52 28.80 0.17
N SER A 26 36.89 28.74 1.35
CA SER A 26 37.09 27.68 2.34
C SER A 26 36.36 26.38 1.95
N SER A 27 37.07 25.25 2.02
CA SER A 27 36.53 23.91 1.86
C SER A 27 35.98 23.40 3.20
N SER A 28 34.75 22.86 3.19
CA SER A 28 34.14 22.19 4.33
C SER A 28 34.75 20.79 4.51
N LEU A 29 35.68 20.66 5.46
CA LEU A 29 36.24 19.38 5.88
C LEU A 29 35.17 18.53 6.58
N LYS A 30 34.59 17.56 5.86
CA LYS A 30 33.87 16.43 6.48
C LYS A 30 34.88 15.55 7.20
N ARG A 31 34.89 15.61 8.53
CA ARG A 31 35.77 14.79 9.38
C ARG A 31 35.04 13.50 9.74
N ASN A 32 35.32 12.41 9.03
CA ASN A 32 34.82 11.08 9.37
C ASN A 32 35.54 10.56 10.61
N TYR A 33 34.82 10.36 11.71
CA TYR A 33 35.33 9.68 12.90
C TYR A 33 35.01 8.19 12.79
N SER A 34 36.04 7.35 12.68
CA SER A 34 35.93 5.89 12.71
C SER A 34 36.30 5.41 14.11
N GLY A 35 35.30 5.22 14.98
CA GLY A 35 35.45 4.60 16.30
C GLY A 35 34.80 3.21 16.34
N LYS A 36 35.44 2.25 17.01
CA LYS A 36 34.99 0.86 17.19
C LYS A 36 33.57 0.76 17.79
N LYS A 37 32.82 -0.27 17.36
CA LYS A 37 31.49 -0.67 17.87
C LYS A 37 31.56 -1.02 19.37
N GLU A 38 31.05 -0.14 20.23
CA GLU A 38 30.55 -0.51 21.56
C GLU A 38 29.02 -0.44 21.53
N ALA A 39 28.37 -1.56 21.85
CA ALA A 39 26.93 -1.62 22.02
C ALA A 39 26.55 -0.92 23.34
N MET A 40 26.10 0.32 23.26
CA MET A 40 25.55 1.05 24.42
C MET A 40 24.09 1.41 24.19
N ASN A 41 23.21 0.89 25.06
CA ASN A 41 21.84 1.36 25.26
C ASN A 41 21.87 2.75 25.91
N GLY A 42 22.14 3.80 25.11
CA GLY A 42 22.11 5.20 25.56
C GLY A 42 20.80 5.93 25.24
N PRO A 43 20.48 7.02 25.96
CA PRO A 43 19.22 7.77 25.81
C PRO A 43 19.01 8.37 24.42
N LEU A 44 17.74 8.58 24.05
CA LEU A 44 17.25 9.02 22.73
C LEU A 44 17.78 10.41 22.30
N TYR A 45 18.25 11.21 23.27
CA TYR A 45 18.81 12.53 23.09
C TYR A 45 20.19 12.60 23.75
N ARG A 46 21.16 13.20 23.07
CA ARG A 46 22.48 13.51 23.63
C ARG A 46 22.73 15.00 23.49
N GLN A 47 22.72 15.73 24.61
CA GLN A 47 23.24 17.10 24.64
C GLN A 47 24.76 17.04 24.61
N THR A 48 25.37 17.76 23.68
CA THR A 48 26.81 18.02 23.72
C THR A 48 27.08 19.31 24.50
N VAL A 49 28.34 19.52 24.88
CA VAL A 49 28.81 20.67 25.66
C VAL A 49 28.56 22.02 24.96
N ASN A 50 28.17 22.03 23.68
CA ASN A 50 27.92 23.22 22.86
C ASN A 50 26.42 23.45 22.52
N HIS A 51 25.48 23.10 23.41
CA HIS A 51 24.03 23.36 23.22
C HIS A 51 23.38 22.75 21.97
N THR A 52 24.03 21.85 21.23
CA THR A 52 23.41 21.14 20.11
C THR A 52 22.68 19.89 20.60
N VAL A 53 21.39 19.78 20.24
CA VAL A 53 20.57 18.59 20.50
C VAL A 53 20.77 17.63 19.34
N LEU A 54 21.46 16.52 19.60
CA LEU A 54 21.60 15.44 18.62
C LEU A 54 20.40 14.50 18.74
N VAL A 55 19.61 14.41 17.67
CA VAL A 55 18.51 13.45 17.57
C VAL A 55 19.04 12.18 16.94
N ARG A 56 18.86 11.04 17.64
CA ARG A 56 19.23 9.71 17.13
C ARG A 56 18.18 9.28 16.09
N ARG A 57 18.56 9.17 14.82
CA ARG A 57 17.73 8.56 13.76
C ARG A 57 18.42 7.30 13.23
N LEU A 58 17.64 6.24 13.05
CA LEU A 58 18.10 5.00 12.42
C LEU A 58 18.35 5.29 10.94
N LYS A 59 19.61 5.26 10.47
CA LYS A 59 19.91 5.38 9.03
C LYS A 59 20.56 4.09 8.58
N ARG A 60 19.73 3.16 8.13
CA ARG A 60 20.22 1.92 7.51
C ARG A 60 20.93 2.26 6.20
N LYS A 61 22.10 1.66 5.99
CA LYS A 61 23.02 1.99 4.90
C LYS A 61 22.48 1.43 3.57
N GLY A 62 22.34 2.27 2.55
CA GLY A 62 21.97 1.85 1.19
C GLY A 62 20.57 2.27 0.71
N ASP A 63 19.86 3.09 1.46
CA ASP A 63 18.52 3.56 1.07
C ASP A 63 18.54 4.78 0.16
N GLY A 64 18.25 4.53 -1.12
CA GLY A 64 17.90 5.60 -2.06
C GLY A 64 16.65 6.39 -1.61
N PRO A 65 16.44 7.59 -2.15
CA PRO A 65 15.31 8.46 -1.79
C PRO A 65 13.95 7.78 -1.90
N SER A 66 13.77 6.88 -2.86
CA SER A 66 12.55 6.09 -3.05
C SER A 66 12.26 5.13 -1.90
N LYS A 67 13.28 4.46 -1.35
CA LYS A 67 13.13 3.57 -0.20
C LYS A 67 12.82 4.33 1.08
N GLN A 68 13.41 5.51 1.25
CA GLN A 68 13.10 6.39 2.39
C GLN A 68 11.66 6.90 2.33
N LEU A 69 11.19 7.31 1.14
CA LEU A 69 9.81 7.73 0.94
C LEU A 69 8.82 6.59 1.18
N ALA A 70 9.08 5.39 0.65
CA ALA A 70 8.24 4.22 0.88
C ALA A 70 8.13 3.87 2.37
N ARG A 71 9.25 3.93 3.11
CA ARG A 71 9.28 3.73 4.56
C ARG A 71 8.46 4.75 5.31
N TRP A 72 8.65 6.04 5.02
CA TRP A 72 7.88 7.11 5.62
C TRP A 72 6.38 6.91 5.39
N PHE A 73 5.99 6.51 4.17
CA PHE A 73 4.59 6.18 3.88
C PHE A 73 4.09 5.01 4.71
N VAL A 74 4.85 3.91 4.83
CA VAL A 74 4.51 2.73 5.65
C VAL A 74 4.29 3.12 7.11
N GLU A 75 5.18 3.93 7.68
CA GLU A 75 5.09 4.38 9.08
C GLU A 75 3.91 5.33 9.33
N ASN A 76 3.42 6.02 8.31
CA ASN A 76 2.35 7.02 8.42
C ASN A 76 1.02 6.60 7.78
N GLN A 77 0.85 5.32 7.39
CA GLN A 77 -0.36 4.85 6.69
C GLN A 77 -1.65 5.12 7.48
N ILE A 78 -1.62 4.87 8.78
CA ILE A 78 -2.77 5.07 9.68
C ILE A 78 -3.11 6.56 9.75
N GLY A 79 -2.12 7.40 10.04
CA GLY A 79 -2.32 8.85 10.14
C GLY A 79 -2.83 9.47 8.84
N PHE A 80 -2.24 9.11 7.70
CA PHE A 80 -2.67 9.61 6.39
C PHE A 80 -4.11 9.20 6.07
N SER A 81 -4.43 7.91 6.23
CA SER A 81 -5.77 7.39 5.94
C SER A 81 -6.81 7.98 6.88
N PHE A 82 -6.50 8.05 8.19
CA PHE A 82 -7.37 8.67 9.19
C PHE A 82 -7.62 10.14 8.89
N ASN A 83 -6.58 10.93 8.60
CA ASN A 83 -6.72 12.35 8.31
C ASN A 83 -7.57 12.61 7.06
N LEU A 84 -7.37 11.83 5.99
CA LEU A 84 -8.18 11.95 4.77
C LEU A 84 -9.65 11.59 5.02
N LEU A 85 -9.91 10.49 5.74
CA LEU A 85 -11.28 10.08 6.08
C LEU A 85 -11.94 11.07 7.03
N ALA A 86 -11.23 11.54 8.06
CA ALA A 86 -11.70 12.54 8.99
C ALA A 86 -12.05 13.84 8.26
N LEU A 87 -11.18 14.32 7.36
CA LEU A 87 -11.46 15.49 6.53
C LEU A 87 -12.72 15.28 5.68
N LEU A 88 -12.85 14.12 5.03
CA LEU A 88 -14.02 13.78 4.22
C LEU A 88 -15.31 13.77 5.04
N PHE A 89 -15.31 13.12 6.21
CA PHE A 89 -16.48 13.04 7.08
C PHE A 89 -16.81 14.40 7.72
N CYS A 90 -15.80 15.16 8.18
CA CYS A 90 -15.99 16.52 8.66
C CYS A 90 -16.61 17.40 7.57
N ALA A 91 -16.11 17.33 6.33
CA ALA A 91 -16.74 18.05 5.22
C ALA A 91 -18.18 17.57 4.99
N HIS A 92 -18.43 16.26 4.97
CA HIS A 92 -19.76 15.68 4.73
C HIS A 92 -20.80 16.10 5.76
N TYR A 93 -20.45 16.09 7.05
CA TYR A 93 -21.39 16.33 8.14
C TYR A 93 -21.43 17.77 8.63
N LEU A 94 -20.31 18.51 8.57
CA LEU A 94 -20.21 19.88 9.12
C LEU A 94 -20.40 20.96 8.05
N LEU A 95 -20.22 20.64 6.76
CA LEU A 95 -20.31 21.62 5.67
C LEU A 95 -21.40 21.22 4.66
N PRO A 96 -22.66 21.68 4.84
CA PRO A 96 -23.78 21.35 3.95
C PRO A 96 -23.49 21.66 2.47
N LYS A 97 -22.75 22.73 2.18
CA LYS A 97 -22.36 23.12 0.81
C LYS A 97 -21.46 22.08 0.13
N SER A 98 -20.69 21.31 0.89
CA SER A 98 -19.79 20.29 0.35
C SER A 98 -20.43 18.91 0.19
N GLN A 99 -21.63 18.73 0.76
CA GLN A 99 -22.32 17.44 0.82
C GLN A 99 -22.59 16.84 -0.56
N SER A 100 -22.87 17.68 -1.57
CA SER A 100 -23.07 17.24 -2.96
C SER A 100 -21.84 16.56 -3.56
N TYR A 101 -20.63 16.96 -3.15
CA TYR A 101 -19.37 16.38 -3.61
C TYR A 101 -18.96 15.19 -2.74
N THR A 102 -19.05 15.32 -1.42
CA THR A 102 -18.61 14.28 -0.47
C THR A 102 -19.54 13.07 -0.45
N ALA A 103 -20.83 13.24 -0.76
CA ALA A 103 -21.77 12.13 -0.87
C ALA A 103 -21.36 11.10 -1.94
N LYS A 104 -20.61 11.51 -2.97
CA LYS A 104 -20.10 10.61 -4.02
C LYS A 104 -19.14 9.54 -3.49
N PHE A 105 -18.42 9.85 -2.42
CA PHE A 105 -17.45 8.95 -1.79
C PHE A 105 -18.10 7.93 -0.84
N VAL A 106 -19.23 8.30 -0.22
CA VAL A 106 -19.83 7.52 0.88
C VAL A 106 -21.06 6.72 0.43
N ARG A 107 -21.71 7.10 -0.67
CA ARG A 107 -22.94 6.45 -1.17
C ARG A 107 -22.70 5.76 -2.51
N LEU A 108 -23.45 4.69 -2.77
CA LEU A 108 -23.52 4.09 -4.10
C LEU A 108 -24.19 5.05 -5.10
N GLN A 109 -23.59 5.21 -6.28
CA GLN A 109 -24.08 6.12 -7.31
C GLN A 109 -25.08 5.43 -8.25
N TYR A 110 -25.86 6.23 -9.00
CA TYR A 110 -26.77 5.75 -10.05
C TYR A 110 -27.92 4.84 -9.58
N TYR A 111 -28.53 5.15 -8.43
CA TYR A 111 -29.73 4.44 -7.97
C TYR A 111 -30.93 4.71 -8.88
N ASN A 112 -31.60 3.64 -9.33
CA ASN A 112 -32.85 3.71 -10.07
C ASN A 112 -34.01 3.37 -9.14
N SER A 113 -34.89 4.35 -8.88
CA SER A 113 -36.05 4.19 -8.01
C SER A 113 -37.12 3.23 -8.55
N LYS A 114 -37.13 2.94 -9.86
CA LYS A 114 -38.11 2.03 -10.47
C LYS A 114 -37.75 0.56 -10.27
N SER A 115 -36.48 0.22 -10.43
CA SER A 115 -35.98 -1.16 -10.31
C SER A 115 -35.44 -1.48 -8.93
N GLY A 116 -35.13 -0.47 -8.11
CA GLY A 116 -34.42 -0.64 -6.84
C GLY A 116 -32.93 -1.01 -7.00
N ASN A 117 -32.41 -0.97 -8.23
CA ASN A 117 -31.05 -1.35 -8.58
C ASN A 117 -30.19 -0.13 -8.92
N TYR A 118 -28.91 -0.38 -9.19
CA TYR A 118 -27.93 0.65 -9.47
C TYR A 118 -27.33 0.46 -10.86
N GLY A 119 -27.18 1.56 -11.60
CA GLY A 119 -26.40 1.58 -12.85
C GLY A 119 -24.89 1.67 -12.60
N ALA A 120 -24.10 1.75 -13.67
CA ALA A 120 -22.65 1.93 -13.60
C ALA A 120 -22.19 3.23 -14.28
N GLY A 121 -21.30 3.99 -13.65
CA GLY A 121 -20.79 5.23 -14.25
C GLY A 121 -19.49 5.73 -13.64
N PHE A 122 -19.00 6.86 -14.14
CA PHE A 122 -17.71 7.41 -13.74
C PHE A 122 -17.69 7.88 -12.28
N ASP A 123 -18.82 8.35 -11.74
CA ASP A 123 -18.89 8.78 -10.34
C ASP A 123 -18.66 7.64 -9.33
N ASP A 124 -18.72 6.37 -9.76
CA ASP A 124 -18.34 5.25 -8.91
C ASP A 124 -16.83 5.27 -8.54
N SER A 125 -16.01 5.97 -9.32
CA SER A 125 -14.57 6.14 -9.03
C SER A 125 -14.30 6.85 -7.70
N TYR A 126 -15.18 7.78 -7.28
CA TYR A 126 -15.07 8.43 -5.98
C TYR A 126 -15.27 7.44 -4.84
N PHE A 127 -16.25 6.54 -4.95
CA PHE A 127 -16.47 5.47 -4.00
C PHE A 127 -15.28 4.50 -3.97
N VAL A 128 -14.73 4.12 -5.12
CA VAL A 128 -13.53 3.27 -5.21
C VAL A 128 -12.34 3.95 -4.53
N ALA A 129 -12.11 5.25 -4.77
CA ALA A 129 -11.04 6.00 -4.13
C ALA A 129 -11.20 6.05 -2.59
N PHE A 130 -12.44 6.23 -2.11
CA PHE A 130 -12.76 6.11 -0.69
C PHE A 130 -12.40 4.73 -0.14
N ILE A 131 -12.76 3.65 -0.84
CA ILE A 131 -12.42 2.29 -0.44
C ILE A 131 -10.90 2.07 -0.40
N VAL A 132 -10.13 2.60 -1.36
CA VAL A 132 -8.66 2.48 -1.36
C VAL A 132 -8.06 3.09 -0.08
N VAL A 133 -8.50 4.30 0.28
CA VAL A 133 -8.04 4.99 1.51
C VAL A 133 -8.49 4.21 2.76
N LEU A 134 -9.75 3.78 2.79
CA LEU A 134 -10.31 3.01 3.90
C LEU A 134 -9.54 1.70 4.13
N LEU A 135 -9.30 0.92 3.08
CA LEU A 135 -8.57 -0.34 3.16
C LEU A 135 -7.11 -0.14 3.53
N THR A 136 -6.48 0.97 3.11
CA THR A 136 -5.10 1.30 3.51
C THR A 136 -5.01 1.54 5.01
N GLY A 137 -5.92 2.34 5.58
CA GLY A 137 -5.98 2.58 7.02
C GLY A 137 -6.35 1.33 7.80
N LEU A 138 -7.37 0.59 7.34
CA LEU A 138 -7.84 -0.63 7.99
C LEU A 138 -6.76 -1.72 8.01
N ARG A 139 -6.03 -1.90 6.91
CA ARG A 139 -4.90 -2.83 6.82
C ARG A 139 -3.85 -2.49 7.87
N ALA A 140 -3.36 -1.25 7.86
CA ALA A 140 -2.30 -0.81 8.77
C ALA A 140 -2.72 -0.94 10.24
N ALA A 141 -3.92 -0.46 10.59
CA ALA A 141 -4.46 -0.55 11.95
C ALA A 141 -4.66 -2.01 12.40
N THR A 142 -5.20 -2.87 11.54
CA THR A 142 -5.40 -4.29 11.87
C THR A 142 -4.07 -5.02 12.05
N MET A 143 -3.09 -4.74 11.17
CA MET A 143 -1.75 -5.32 11.29
C MET A 143 -1.05 -4.90 12.57
N GLU A 144 -1.08 -3.60 12.91
CA GLU A 144 -0.36 -3.05 14.07
C GLU A 144 -1.04 -3.36 15.41
N TYR A 145 -2.37 -3.20 15.50
CA TYR A 145 -3.09 -3.28 16.78
C TYR A 145 -3.74 -4.64 17.06
N VAL A 146 -3.93 -5.48 16.04
CA VAL A 146 -4.61 -6.79 16.22
C VAL A 146 -3.65 -7.93 15.91
N LEU A 147 -3.11 -7.99 14.69
CA LEU A 147 -2.37 -9.15 14.21
C LEU A 147 -0.95 -9.23 14.78
N ALA A 148 -0.23 -8.12 14.91
CA ALA A 148 1.12 -8.14 15.50
C ALA A 148 1.12 -8.50 17.00
N PRO A 149 0.20 -7.98 17.84
CA PRO A 149 0.06 -8.43 19.22
C PRO A 149 -0.34 -9.91 19.31
N PHE A 150 -1.26 -10.37 18.43
CA PHE A 150 -1.64 -11.78 18.35
C PHE A 150 -0.45 -12.67 17.99
N ALA A 151 0.36 -12.29 17.00
CA ALA A 151 1.57 -13.01 16.61
C ALA A 151 2.57 -13.18 17.78
N LYS A 152 2.80 -12.09 18.53
CA LYS A 152 3.66 -12.11 19.72
C LYS A 152 3.08 -12.99 20.83
N TYR A 153 1.77 -12.95 21.03
CA TYR A 153 1.08 -13.82 21.98
C TYR A 153 1.23 -15.30 21.62
N MET A 154 1.21 -15.63 20.32
CA MET A 154 1.46 -16.98 19.81
C MET A 154 2.93 -17.40 19.85
N GLY A 155 3.84 -16.56 20.38
CA GLY A 155 5.24 -16.90 20.60
C GLY A 155 6.20 -16.49 19.48
N ILE A 156 5.77 -15.69 18.50
CA ILE A 156 6.66 -15.19 17.43
C ILE A 156 7.50 -14.04 17.97
N ILE A 157 8.82 -14.25 18.04
CA ILE A 157 9.77 -13.29 18.67
C ILE A 157 10.37 -12.33 17.63
N LYS A 158 10.76 -12.83 16.46
CA LYS A 158 11.46 -12.03 15.44
C LYS A 158 10.52 -10.99 14.81
N LYS A 159 10.92 -9.71 14.83
CA LYS A 159 10.11 -8.60 14.28
C LYS A 159 9.72 -8.82 12.81
N LYS A 160 10.66 -9.32 11.98
CA LYS A 160 10.42 -9.62 10.55
C LYS A 160 9.31 -10.67 10.39
N GLU A 161 9.36 -11.76 11.15
CA GLU A 161 8.35 -12.83 11.12
C GLU A 161 6.98 -12.33 11.61
N VAL A 162 6.94 -11.48 12.65
CA VAL A 162 5.69 -10.85 13.11
C VAL A 162 5.05 -10.03 11.99
N THR A 163 5.84 -9.23 11.27
CA THR A 163 5.34 -8.44 10.13
C THR A 163 4.84 -9.35 9.00
N ARG A 164 5.59 -10.39 8.62
CA ARG A 164 5.17 -11.34 7.58
C ARG A 164 3.91 -12.11 7.94
N PHE A 165 3.81 -12.56 9.19
CA PHE A 165 2.59 -13.16 9.70
C PHE A 165 1.41 -12.20 9.58
N ALA A 166 1.58 -10.94 10.00
CA ALA A 166 0.52 -9.93 9.94
C ALA A 166 0.10 -9.62 8.48
N GLU A 167 1.04 -9.58 7.53
CA GLU A 167 0.74 -9.42 6.10
C GLU A 167 -0.12 -10.58 5.58
N GLN A 168 0.24 -11.83 5.89
CA GLN A 168 -0.52 -13.01 5.46
C GLN A 168 -1.87 -13.11 6.17
N ALA A 169 -1.92 -12.83 7.47
CA ALA A 169 -3.16 -12.89 8.23
C ALA A 169 -4.15 -11.80 7.79
N TRP A 170 -3.68 -10.61 7.42
CA TRP A 170 -4.53 -9.58 6.80
C TRP A 170 -5.19 -10.08 5.51
N LEU A 171 -4.42 -10.74 4.63
CA LEU A 171 -4.95 -11.33 3.41
C LEU A 171 -6.01 -12.41 3.73
N VAL A 172 -5.76 -13.29 4.70
CA VAL A 172 -6.76 -14.29 5.13
C VAL A 172 -8.04 -13.62 5.61
N LEU A 173 -7.97 -12.59 6.45
CA LEU A 173 -9.15 -11.87 6.96
C LEU A 173 -9.93 -11.20 5.83
N TYR A 174 -9.24 -10.48 4.95
CA TYR A 174 -9.86 -9.78 3.83
C TYR A 174 -10.50 -10.79 2.85
N CYS A 175 -9.70 -11.73 2.33
CA CYS A 175 -10.14 -12.68 1.33
C CYS A 175 -11.27 -13.58 1.87
N THR A 176 -11.22 -14.03 3.13
CA THR A 176 -12.32 -14.84 3.70
C THR A 176 -13.62 -14.05 3.77
N THR A 177 -13.56 -12.77 4.15
CA THR A 177 -14.74 -11.90 4.24
C THR A 177 -15.36 -11.66 2.86
N PHE A 178 -14.56 -11.26 1.88
CA PHE A 178 -15.06 -10.94 0.54
C PHE A 178 -15.34 -12.18 -0.30
N TRP A 179 -14.62 -13.27 -0.12
CA TRP A 179 -14.96 -14.56 -0.72
C TRP A 179 -16.32 -15.07 -0.23
N SER A 180 -16.60 -14.96 1.08
CA SER A 180 -17.91 -15.36 1.62
C SER A 180 -19.05 -14.54 1.02
N LEU A 181 -18.86 -13.22 0.90
CA LEU A 181 -19.83 -12.33 0.24
C LEU A 181 -19.98 -12.63 -1.26
N GLY A 182 -18.87 -12.80 -1.97
CA GLY A 182 -18.86 -13.12 -3.40
C GLY A 182 -19.50 -14.46 -3.70
N PHE A 183 -19.22 -15.47 -2.88
CA PHE A 183 -19.80 -16.81 -2.97
C PHE A 183 -21.29 -16.78 -2.65
N TYR A 184 -21.73 -16.00 -1.66
CA TYR A 184 -23.15 -15.78 -1.40
C TYR A 184 -23.88 -15.16 -2.61
N ILE A 185 -23.29 -14.13 -3.24
CA ILE A 185 -23.82 -13.55 -4.49
C ILE A 185 -23.90 -14.61 -5.58
N TYR A 186 -22.85 -15.41 -5.77
CA TYR A 186 -22.81 -16.46 -6.78
C TYR A 186 -23.88 -17.54 -6.52
N TYR A 187 -23.95 -18.08 -5.30
CA TYR A 187 -24.88 -19.14 -4.89
C TYR A 187 -26.35 -18.74 -5.00
N THR A 188 -26.67 -17.47 -4.71
CA THR A 188 -28.04 -16.95 -4.81
C THR A 188 -28.43 -16.47 -6.21
N SER A 189 -27.50 -16.50 -7.16
CA SER A 189 -27.73 -16.02 -8.51
C SER A 189 -28.27 -17.10 -9.46
N PRO A 190 -28.93 -16.71 -10.57
CA PRO A 190 -29.36 -17.65 -11.61
C PRO A 190 -28.22 -18.37 -12.33
N TYR A 191 -26.97 -17.89 -12.18
CA TYR A 191 -25.79 -18.46 -12.83
C TYR A 191 -24.99 -19.42 -11.95
N TRP A 192 -25.52 -19.79 -10.77
CA TRP A 192 -24.94 -20.83 -9.93
C TRP A 192 -24.84 -22.16 -10.70
N LEU A 193 -23.60 -22.61 -10.96
CA LEU A 193 -23.27 -23.82 -11.72
C LEU A 193 -23.85 -23.87 -13.15
N ASP A 194 -24.29 -22.74 -13.70
CA ASP A 194 -24.77 -22.60 -15.08
C ASP A 194 -23.97 -21.56 -15.84
N LEU A 195 -23.07 -22.05 -16.71
CA LEU A 195 -22.19 -21.20 -17.51
C LEU A 195 -22.89 -20.43 -18.62
N LYS A 196 -24.11 -20.83 -19.04
CA LYS A 196 -24.89 -20.09 -20.05
C LYS A 196 -25.53 -18.86 -19.43
N GLN A 197 -26.05 -19.01 -18.22
CA GLN A 197 -26.70 -17.95 -17.45
C GLN A 197 -25.75 -16.79 -17.09
N LEU A 198 -24.43 -16.99 -17.16
CA LEU A 198 -23.43 -15.93 -17.03
C LEU A 198 -23.61 -14.80 -18.05
N TRP A 199 -24.19 -15.10 -19.22
CA TRP A 199 -24.31 -14.19 -20.35
C TRP A 199 -25.76 -13.80 -20.66
N ALA A 200 -26.73 -14.56 -20.15
CA ALA A 200 -28.14 -14.47 -20.53
C ALA A 200 -28.80 -13.11 -20.20
N THR A 201 -28.29 -12.39 -19.21
CA THR A 201 -28.87 -11.11 -18.77
C THR A 201 -28.26 -9.89 -19.45
N TRP A 202 -27.21 -10.05 -20.25
CA TRP A 202 -26.66 -8.94 -21.03
C TRP A 202 -27.65 -8.53 -22.13
N PRO A 203 -27.89 -7.23 -22.41
CA PRO A 203 -27.17 -6.02 -21.97
C PRO A 203 -27.80 -5.27 -20.78
N ASN A 204 -28.28 -5.97 -19.75
CA ASN A 204 -28.79 -5.30 -18.54
C ASN A 204 -27.72 -4.39 -17.92
N ARG A 205 -28.05 -3.11 -17.76
CA ARG A 205 -27.13 -2.07 -17.26
C ARG A 205 -27.16 -1.90 -15.75
N GLU A 206 -28.01 -2.65 -15.06
CA GLU A 206 -28.25 -2.51 -13.64
C GLU A 206 -27.83 -3.73 -12.84
N LEU A 207 -27.49 -3.47 -11.58
CA LEU A 207 -27.04 -4.48 -10.64
C LEU A 207 -27.58 -4.16 -9.23
N GLY A 208 -27.85 -5.21 -8.46
CA GLY A 208 -28.26 -5.07 -7.06
C GLY A 208 -27.17 -4.38 -6.24
N GLY A 209 -27.56 -3.57 -5.25
CA GLY A 209 -26.63 -2.76 -4.46
C GLY A 209 -25.51 -3.56 -3.80
N MET A 210 -25.81 -4.75 -3.29
CA MET A 210 -24.80 -5.66 -2.69
C MET A 210 -23.77 -6.12 -3.72
N HIS A 211 -24.21 -6.53 -4.92
CA HIS A 211 -23.31 -6.93 -5.99
C HIS A 211 -22.45 -5.74 -6.44
N LYS A 212 -23.04 -4.54 -6.54
CA LYS A 212 -22.32 -3.31 -6.89
C LYS A 212 -21.23 -2.98 -5.87
N THR A 213 -21.58 -2.96 -4.58
CA THR A 213 -20.60 -2.72 -3.51
C THR A 213 -19.48 -3.76 -3.57
N TYR A 214 -19.82 -5.03 -3.75
CA TYR A 214 -18.83 -6.11 -3.87
C TYR A 214 -17.81 -5.84 -5.00
N ILE A 215 -18.27 -5.56 -6.23
CA ILE A 215 -17.37 -5.31 -7.36
C ILE A 215 -16.52 -4.05 -7.14
N LEU A 216 -17.12 -2.95 -6.68
CA LEU A 216 -16.39 -1.69 -6.46
C LEU A 216 -15.39 -1.83 -5.33
N THR A 217 -15.71 -2.58 -4.27
CA THR A 217 -14.78 -2.84 -3.18
C THR A 217 -13.63 -3.75 -3.61
N GLN A 218 -13.90 -4.79 -4.42
CA GLN A 218 -12.85 -5.61 -5.01
C GLN A 218 -11.93 -4.78 -5.90
N LEU A 219 -12.47 -3.90 -6.76
CA LEU A 219 -11.67 -2.97 -7.54
C LEU A 219 -10.80 -2.06 -6.66
N GLY A 220 -11.37 -1.52 -5.57
CA GLY A 220 -10.63 -0.72 -4.60
C GLY A 220 -9.50 -1.48 -3.92
N PHE A 221 -9.71 -2.74 -3.56
CA PHE A 221 -8.66 -3.58 -3.01
C PHE A 221 -7.54 -3.86 -4.02
N TRP A 222 -7.88 -4.24 -5.26
CA TRP A 222 -6.87 -4.49 -6.30
C TRP A 222 -6.04 -3.25 -6.64
N LEU A 223 -6.66 -2.06 -6.66
CA LEU A 223 -5.95 -0.79 -6.79
C LEU A 223 -5.06 -0.50 -5.57
N GLN A 224 -5.55 -0.76 -4.36
CA GLN A 224 -4.78 -0.63 -3.13
C GLN A 224 -3.56 -1.58 -3.12
N GLN A 225 -3.68 -2.78 -3.69
CA GLN A 225 -2.59 -3.74 -3.80
C GLN A 225 -1.47 -3.30 -4.77
N ILE A 226 -1.75 -2.44 -5.75
CA ILE A 226 -0.70 -1.78 -6.56
C ILE A 226 0.17 -0.89 -5.69
N PHE A 227 -0.40 -0.19 -4.72
CA PHE A 227 0.40 0.59 -3.77
C PHE A 227 1.19 -0.34 -2.83
N VAL A 228 0.55 -1.38 -2.28
CA VAL A 228 1.17 -2.33 -1.34
C VAL A 228 2.38 -3.05 -1.95
N ILE A 229 2.28 -3.56 -3.18
CA ILE A 229 3.38 -4.30 -3.82
C ILE A 229 4.63 -3.44 -4.07
N ASN A 230 4.48 -2.11 -4.10
CA ASN A 230 5.59 -1.18 -4.30
C ASN A 230 6.25 -0.73 -2.99
N ILE A 231 5.54 -0.80 -1.87
CA ILE A 231 6.07 -0.48 -0.54
C ILE A 231 6.63 -1.71 0.19
N GLU A 232 6.08 -2.90 -0.10
CA GLU A 232 6.58 -4.16 0.44
C GLU A 232 7.91 -4.54 -0.23
N GLU A 233 8.70 -5.33 0.49
CA GLU A 233 9.98 -5.83 -0.01
C GLU A 233 9.79 -6.62 -1.31
N ARG A 234 10.56 -6.23 -2.33
CA ARG A 234 10.43 -6.78 -3.68
C ARG A 234 10.90 -8.23 -3.73
N ARG A 235 10.03 -9.12 -4.20
CA ARG A 235 10.32 -10.55 -4.43
C ARG A 235 10.74 -10.82 -5.88
N LYS A 236 11.27 -12.03 -6.16
CA LYS A 236 11.78 -12.42 -7.48
C LYS A 236 10.75 -12.37 -8.61
N ASP A 237 9.48 -12.58 -8.30
CA ASP A 237 8.35 -12.57 -9.25
C ASP A 237 7.63 -11.21 -9.33
N HIS A 238 8.21 -10.14 -8.79
CA HIS A 238 7.53 -8.84 -8.67
C HIS A 238 6.92 -8.34 -9.98
N TRP A 239 7.62 -8.49 -11.12
CA TRP A 239 7.07 -8.07 -12.42
C TRP A 239 5.91 -8.95 -12.89
N GLN A 240 5.90 -10.24 -12.55
CA GLN A 240 4.79 -11.15 -12.88
C GLN A 240 3.57 -10.81 -12.02
N MET A 241 3.75 -10.59 -10.72
CA MET A 241 2.69 -10.14 -9.80
C MET A 241 2.14 -8.77 -10.20
N LEU A 242 3.00 -7.81 -10.55
CA LEU A 242 2.55 -6.48 -10.98
C LEU A 242 1.76 -6.56 -12.31
N SER A 243 2.23 -7.34 -13.27
CA SER A 243 1.53 -7.57 -14.55
C SER A 243 0.16 -8.23 -14.33
N HIS A 244 0.10 -9.21 -13.44
CA HIS A 244 -1.14 -9.84 -13.00
C HIS A 244 -2.12 -8.80 -12.44
N HIS A 245 -1.68 -7.90 -11.56
CA HIS A 245 -2.57 -6.88 -10.98
C HIS A 245 -3.14 -5.96 -12.06
N PHE A 246 -2.34 -5.51 -13.02
CA PHE A 246 -2.85 -4.67 -14.12
C PHE A 246 -3.87 -5.42 -14.99
N ILE A 247 -3.63 -6.68 -15.32
CA ILE A 247 -4.57 -7.52 -16.08
C ILE A 247 -5.87 -7.71 -15.29
N THR A 248 -5.78 -8.05 -14.00
CA THR A 248 -6.95 -8.25 -13.14
C THR A 248 -7.76 -6.97 -12.97
N ILE A 249 -7.12 -5.81 -12.76
CA ILE A 249 -7.80 -4.51 -12.71
C ILE A 249 -8.51 -4.22 -14.05
N ALA A 250 -7.84 -4.46 -15.18
CA ALA A 250 -8.42 -4.28 -16.51
C ALA A 250 -9.64 -5.21 -16.72
N LEU A 251 -9.59 -6.45 -16.25
CA LEU A 251 -10.71 -7.40 -16.30
C LEU A 251 -11.88 -6.96 -15.41
N ILE A 252 -11.62 -6.53 -14.17
CA ILE A 252 -12.67 -6.06 -13.26
C ILE A 252 -13.34 -4.81 -13.85
N VAL A 253 -12.55 -3.79 -14.23
CA VAL A 253 -13.07 -2.55 -14.82
C VAL A 253 -13.79 -2.83 -16.13
N GLY A 254 -13.21 -3.65 -17.01
CA GLY A 254 -13.85 -4.09 -18.25
C GLY A 254 -15.18 -4.79 -18.01
N SER A 255 -15.22 -5.78 -17.12
CA SER A 255 -16.45 -6.50 -16.78
C SER A 255 -17.53 -5.58 -16.20
N TYR A 256 -17.15 -4.61 -15.38
CA TYR A 256 -18.07 -3.67 -14.77
C TYR A 256 -18.66 -2.70 -15.79
N ARG A 257 -17.81 -2.12 -16.66
CA ARG A 257 -18.25 -1.13 -17.66
C ARG A 257 -18.97 -1.75 -18.86
N TYR A 258 -18.66 -3.00 -19.21
CA TYR A 258 -19.39 -3.76 -20.24
C TYR A 258 -20.57 -4.58 -19.70
N HIS A 259 -20.85 -4.50 -18.40
CA HIS A 259 -21.93 -5.24 -17.72
C HIS A 259 -21.80 -6.77 -17.81
N HIS A 260 -20.57 -7.29 -17.88
CA HIS A 260 -20.25 -8.72 -17.72
C HIS A 260 -20.05 -9.08 -16.23
N ASN A 261 -20.96 -8.60 -15.36
CA ASN A 261 -20.78 -8.67 -13.91
C ASN A 261 -20.87 -10.10 -13.35
N ALA A 262 -21.72 -10.95 -13.93
CA ALA A 262 -21.90 -12.33 -13.48
C ALA A 262 -20.61 -13.16 -13.63
N VAL A 263 -19.97 -13.11 -14.80
CA VAL A 263 -18.67 -13.76 -15.04
C VAL A 263 -17.57 -13.14 -14.18
N GLY A 264 -17.59 -11.81 -13.98
CA GLY A 264 -16.65 -11.13 -13.09
C GLY A 264 -16.74 -11.62 -11.65
N ASN A 265 -17.96 -11.76 -11.11
CA ASN A 265 -18.19 -12.32 -9.78
C ASN A 265 -17.69 -13.77 -9.66
N LEU A 266 -18.00 -14.64 -10.63
CA LEU A 266 -17.51 -16.02 -10.63
C LEU A 266 -15.98 -16.10 -10.64
N ILE A 267 -15.32 -15.30 -11.49
CA ILE A 267 -13.85 -15.27 -11.55
C ILE A 267 -13.26 -14.83 -10.21
N LEU A 268 -13.78 -13.76 -9.59
CA LEU A 268 -13.29 -13.31 -8.28
C LEU A 268 -13.43 -14.39 -7.19
N VAL A 269 -14.57 -15.09 -7.14
CA VAL A 269 -14.81 -16.20 -6.20
C VAL A 269 -13.84 -17.36 -6.42
N LEU A 270 -13.60 -17.73 -7.67
CA LEU A 270 -12.59 -18.74 -8.00
C LEU A 270 -11.20 -18.27 -7.61
N PHE A 271 -10.93 -16.96 -7.72
CA PHE A 271 -9.62 -16.39 -7.45
C PHE A 271 -9.25 -16.35 -5.96
N ASP A 272 -10.13 -15.84 -5.12
CA ASP A 272 -9.82 -15.59 -3.72
C ASP A 272 -9.60 -16.88 -2.89
N LEU A 273 -10.17 -18.03 -3.29
CA LEU A 273 -10.05 -19.29 -2.53
C LEU A 273 -8.60 -19.77 -2.39
N GLY A 274 -7.82 -19.65 -3.46
CA GLY A 274 -6.40 -20.04 -3.44
C GLY A 274 -5.57 -19.18 -2.49
N ASP A 275 -5.88 -17.89 -2.42
CA ASP A 275 -5.16 -16.94 -1.57
C ASP A 275 -5.45 -17.18 -0.08
N ILE A 276 -6.71 -17.49 0.26
CA ILE A 276 -7.09 -17.88 1.63
C ILE A 276 -6.28 -19.08 2.10
N LEU A 277 -6.21 -20.14 1.27
CA LEU A 277 -5.53 -21.38 1.64
C LEU A 277 -4.00 -21.19 1.71
N LEU A 278 -3.40 -20.46 0.76
CA LEU A 278 -1.97 -20.21 0.75
C LEU A 278 -1.52 -19.33 1.92
N SER A 279 -2.19 -18.19 2.13
CA SER A 279 -1.87 -17.29 3.23
C SER A 279 -2.19 -17.94 4.58
N GLY A 280 -3.25 -18.75 4.66
CA GLY A 280 -3.57 -19.55 5.84
C GLY A 280 -2.46 -20.56 6.18
N ALA A 281 -1.96 -21.30 5.19
CA ALA A 281 -0.85 -22.23 5.37
C ALA A 281 0.43 -21.51 5.85
N LYS A 282 0.73 -20.32 5.31
CA LYS A 282 1.86 -19.49 5.77
C LYS A 282 1.69 -19.00 7.21
N CYS A 283 0.48 -18.58 7.60
CA CYS A 283 0.20 -18.24 8.99
C CYS A 283 0.49 -19.42 9.93
N LEU A 284 0.04 -20.63 9.57
CA LEU A 284 0.32 -21.86 10.34
C LEU A 284 1.82 -22.15 10.43
N LYS A 285 2.57 -21.95 9.34
CA LYS A 285 4.04 -22.08 9.32
C LYS A 285 4.71 -21.14 10.32
N TYR A 286 4.37 -19.86 10.31
CA TYR A 286 4.95 -18.87 11.23
C TYR A 286 4.62 -19.15 12.70
N MET A 287 3.48 -19.81 12.97
CA MET A 287 3.09 -20.25 14.32
C MET A 287 3.74 -21.58 14.75
N GLY A 288 4.56 -22.21 13.89
CA GLY A 288 5.22 -23.48 14.18
C GLY A 288 4.36 -24.73 13.97
N PHE A 289 3.15 -24.61 13.43
CA PHE A 289 2.25 -25.74 13.17
C PHE A 289 2.56 -26.41 11.82
N THR A 290 3.71 -27.10 11.73
CA THR A 290 4.23 -27.69 10.49
C THR A 290 3.28 -28.70 9.84
N ASN A 291 2.74 -29.66 10.60
CA ASN A 291 1.80 -30.66 10.06
C ASN A 291 0.52 -30.01 9.49
N ALA A 292 -0.02 -29.00 10.17
CA ALA A 292 -1.21 -28.28 9.71
C ALA A 292 -0.89 -27.41 8.48
N CYS A 293 0.31 -26.82 8.42
CA CYS A 293 0.83 -26.12 7.25
C CYS A 293 0.93 -27.07 6.04
N ASP A 294 1.46 -28.28 6.19
CA ASP A 294 1.60 -29.23 5.09
C ASP A 294 0.23 -29.69 4.56
N VAL A 295 -0.72 -29.97 5.45
CA VAL A 295 -2.11 -30.24 5.07
C VAL A 295 -2.73 -29.04 4.34
N GLY A 296 -2.54 -27.83 4.88
CA GLY A 296 -3.01 -26.59 4.27
C GLY A 296 -2.42 -26.36 2.88
N PHE A 297 -1.13 -26.65 2.68
CA PHE A 297 -0.46 -26.57 1.39
C PHE A 297 -0.99 -27.60 0.39
N GLY A 298 -1.28 -28.83 0.84
CA GLY A 298 -1.94 -29.85 0.02
C GLY A 298 -3.34 -29.45 -0.44
N LEU A 299 -4.15 -28.91 0.49
CA LEU A 299 -5.48 -28.36 0.18
C LEU A 299 -5.40 -27.17 -0.80
N PHE A 300 -4.44 -26.27 -0.57
CA PHE A 300 -4.15 -25.16 -1.48
C PHE A 300 -3.83 -25.65 -2.89
N MET A 301 -2.96 -26.65 -3.05
CA MET A 301 -2.58 -27.18 -4.36
C MET A 301 -3.78 -27.79 -5.10
N LEU A 302 -4.62 -28.55 -4.40
CA LEU A 302 -5.85 -29.12 -4.97
C LEU A 302 -6.83 -28.02 -5.40
N ALA A 303 -7.11 -27.06 -4.50
CA ALA A 303 -8.00 -25.96 -4.78
C ALA A 303 -7.50 -25.07 -5.92
N TRP A 304 -6.19 -24.80 -5.97
CA TRP A 304 -5.55 -24.08 -7.07
C TRP A 304 -5.80 -24.78 -8.40
N PHE A 305 -5.51 -26.08 -8.50
CA PHE A 305 -5.71 -26.84 -9.72
C PHE A 305 -7.17 -26.82 -10.18
N VAL A 306 -8.11 -27.08 -9.26
CA VAL A 306 -9.55 -27.09 -9.58
C VAL A 306 -10.04 -25.69 -10.00
N CYS A 307 -9.77 -24.65 -9.22
CA CYS A 307 -10.27 -23.32 -9.51
C CYS A 307 -9.60 -22.68 -10.73
N ARG A 308 -8.28 -22.85 -10.92
CA ARG A 308 -7.50 -22.21 -12.00
C ARG A 308 -7.40 -23.02 -13.28
N HIS A 309 -7.34 -24.34 -13.21
CA HIS A 309 -7.12 -25.16 -14.41
C HIS A 309 -8.36 -25.94 -14.87
N ILE A 310 -9.37 -26.10 -14.00
CA ILE A 310 -10.65 -26.67 -14.40
C ILE A 310 -11.67 -25.55 -14.60
N PHE A 311 -12.12 -24.88 -13.53
CA PHE A 311 -13.24 -23.94 -13.60
C PHE A 311 -12.93 -22.70 -14.43
N MET A 312 -11.74 -22.12 -14.32
CA MET A 312 -11.36 -20.97 -15.15
C MET A 312 -11.32 -21.34 -16.64
N ASN A 313 -10.79 -22.52 -17.00
CA ASN A 313 -10.82 -22.99 -18.38
C ASN A 313 -12.25 -23.26 -18.88
N MET A 314 -13.15 -23.73 -18.01
CA MET A 314 -14.59 -23.83 -18.33
C MET A 314 -15.21 -22.46 -18.60
N VAL A 315 -14.82 -21.41 -17.85
CA VAL A 315 -15.25 -20.03 -18.12
C VAL A 315 -14.72 -19.53 -19.47
N CYS A 316 -13.44 -19.78 -19.78
CA CYS A 316 -12.85 -19.46 -21.09
C CYS A 316 -13.57 -20.16 -22.24
N TRP A 317 -13.88 -21.45 -22.07
CA TRP A 317 -14.67 -22.20 -23.03
C TRP A 317 -16.09 -21.63 -23.18
N SER A 318 -16.72 -21.20 -22.08
CA SER A 318 -18.03 -20.54 -22.12
C SER A 318 -17.98 -19.23 -22.93
N ILE A 319 -16.89 -18.46 -22.84
CA ILE A 319 -16.73 -17.26 -23.68
C ILE A 319 -16.60 -17.62 -25.17
N TYR A 320 -15.88 -18.69 -25.48
CA TYR A 320 -15.70 -19.14 -26.85
C TYR A 320 -17.01 -19.67 -27.46
N GLU A 321 -17.68 -20.57 -26.74
CA GLU A 321 -18.84 -21.32 -27.22
C GLU A 321 -20.16 -20.60 -26.92
N HIS A 322 -20.40 -20.19 -25.67
CA HIS A 322 -21.72 -19.74 -25.22
C HIS A 322 -22.10 -18.32 -25.63
N VAL A 323 -21.13 -17.42 -25.62
CA VAL A 323 -21.33 -16.00 -25.96
C VAL A 323 -21.96 -15.78 -27.34
N PRO A 324 -21.45 -16.37 -28.45
CA PRO A 324 -21.98 -16.07 -29.79
C PRO A 324 -23.46 -16.44 -30.00
N TYR A 325 -24.02 -17.36 -29.20
CA TYR A 325 -25.44 -17.71 -29.30
C TYR A 325 -26.31 -17.12 -28.18
N THR A 326 -25.72 -16.73 -27.03
CA THR A 326 -26.47 -16.21 -25.88
C THR A 326 -26.56 -14.68 -25.90
N MET A 327 -25.52 -14.01 -26.36
CA MET A 327 -25.46 -12.54 -26.41
C MET A 327 -25.82 -12.05 -27.81
N THR A 328 -26.70 -11.06 -27.89
CA THR A 328 -27.05 -10.44 -29.16
C THR A 328 -25.90 -9.56 -29.66
N TYR A 329 -25.36 -9.87 -30.83
CA TYR A 329 -24.37 -9.02 -31.49
C TYR A 329 -25.03 -7.73 -31.96
N GLY A 330 -24.39 -6.60 -31.67
CA GLY A 330 -24.95 -5.28 -31.97
C GLY A 330 -24.69 -4.28 -30.84
N CYS A 331 -25.25 -3.09 -30.98
CA CYS A 331 -25.02 -1.98 -30.06
C CYS A 331 -26.32 -1.49 -29.40
N PHE A 332 -26.25 -1.14 -28.13
CA PHE A 332 -27.37 -0.63 -27.35
C PHE A 332 -27.03 0.75 -26.78
N LYS A 333 -28.01 1.65 -26.68
CA LYS A 333 -27.82 3.02 -26.14
C LYS A 333 -28.91 3.36 -25.14
N GLY A 334 -28.57 4.20 -24.15
CA GLY A 334 -29.49 4.64 -23.10
C GLY A 334 -29.37 3.81 -21.82
N GLY A 335 -29.91 4.35 -20.73
CA GLY A 335 -29.99 3.64 -19.44
C GLY A 335 -31.09 2.56 -19.45
N GLN A 336 -31.18 1.78 -18.37
CA GLN A 336 -32.03 0.58 -18.29
C GLN A 336 -33.51 0.83 -18.64
N ASN A 337 -34.07 2.00 -18.25
CA ASN A 337 -35.48 2.32 -18.49
C ASN A 337 -35.79 2.73 -19.96
N ASN A 338 -34.77 3.04 -20.77
CA ASN A 338 -34.90 3.50 -22.15
C ASN A 338 -33.76 2.92 -23.00
N LEU A 339 -33.52 1.62 -22.84
CA LEU A 339 -32.49 0.92 -23.59
C LEU A 339 -32.98 0.70 -25.02
N GLN A 340 -32.28 1.27 -25.98
CA GLN A 340 -32.59 1.17 -27.40
C GLN A 340 -31.54 0.33 -28.12
N GLY A 341 -31.95 -0.45 -29.10
CA GLY A 341 -31.09 -1.34 -29.88
C GLY A 341 -31.78 -2.69 -30.17
N PRO A 342 -31.10 -3.61 -30.86
CA PRO A 342 -29.73 -3.50 -31.34
C PRO A 342 -29.61 -2.53 -32.53
N PHE A 343 -28.60 -1.66 -32.48
CA PHE A 343 -28.14 -0.83 -33.59
C PHE A 343 -26.97 -1.49 -34.30
N GLU A 344 -26.78 -1.13 -35.58
CA GLU A 344 -25.57 -1.50 -36.32
C GLU A 344 -24.32 -0.87 -35.70
N GLN A 345 -23.20 -1.57 -35.83
CA GLN A 345 -21.92 -1.12 -35.29
C GLN A 345 -21.42 0.14 -36.03
N PRO A 346 -21.09 1.23 -35.32
CA PRO A 346 -20.47 2.40 -35.94
C PRO A 346 -19.09 2.07 -36.52
N LYS A 347 -18.70 2.78 -37.58
CA LYS A 347 -17.34 2.71 -38.13
C LYS A 347 -16.34 3.35 -37.17
N GLY A 348 -15.16 2.75 -37.02
CA GLY A 348 -14.06 3.26 -36.19
C GLY A 348 -13.88 2.49 -34.87
N TYR A 349 -13.07 3.03 -33.95
CA TYR A 349 -12.73 2.38 -32.66
C TYR A 349 -13.19 3.15 -31.43
N SER A 350 -13.64 4.40 -31.58
CA SER A 350 -14.00 5.27 -30.46
C SER A 350 -15.16 4.73 -29.61
N PHE A 351 -16.06 3.95 -30.22
CA PHE A 351 -17.20 3.37 -29.52
C PHE A 351 -16.80 2.32 -28.47
N TYR A 352 -15.63 1.68 -28.58
CA TYR A 352 -15.14 0.77 -27.54
C TYR A 352 -14.83 1.50 -26.22
N LEU A 353 -14.51 2.79 -26.29
CA LEU A 353 -14.23 3.60 -25.10
C LEU A 353 -15.50 4.25 -24.51
N GLN A 354 -16.62 4.25 -25.24
CA GLN A 354 -17.86 4.88 -24.77
C GLN A 354 -18.40 4.30 -23.46
N PRO A 355 -18.40 2.98 -23.22
CA PRO A 355 -18.82 2.42 -21.94
C PRO A 355 -18.00 2.95 -20.76
N PHE A 356 -16.75 3.37 -20.98
CA PHE A 356 -15.93 3.98 -19.92
C PHE A 356 -16.27 5.45 -19.71
N LEU A 357 -16.55 6.18 -20.78
CA LEU A 357 -16.76 7.63 -20.77
C LEU A 357 -18.20 8.05 -20.38
N SER A 358 -19.21 7.26 -20.72
CA SER A 358 -20.63 7.59 -20.49
C SER A 358 -21.43 6.38 -20.05
N SER A 359 -22.21 6.52 -18.97
CA SER A 359 -23.09 5.46 -18.45
C SER A 359 -24.23 5.09 -19.41
N ASP A 360 -24.74 6.07 -20.15
CA ASP A 360 -25.83 5.91 -21.13
C ASP A 360 -25.32 5.83 -22.58
N GLY A 361 -23.99 5.77 -22.74
CA GLY A 361 -23.31 5.67 -24.02
C GLY A 361 -23.62 4.38 -24.78
N LEU A 362 -23.04 4.26 -25.97
CA LEU A 362 -23.19 3.07 -26.80
C LEU A 362 -22.44 1.89 -26.17
N LEU A 363 -23.16 0.81 -25.91
CA LEU A 363 -22.66 -0.47 -25.40
C LEU A 363 -22.78 -1.49 -26.52
N CYS A 364 -21.67 -1.87 -27.11
CA CYS A 364 -21.65 -2.85 -28.20
C CYS A 364 -21.16 -4.21 -27.71
N HIS A 365 -21.58 -5.27 -28.39
CA HIS A 365 -20.98 -6.59 -28.31
C HIS A 365 -20.72 -7.13 -29.71
N ASN A 366 -19.49 -7.60 -29.93
CA ASN A 366 -19.01 -8.15 -31.20
C ASN A 366 -17.81 -9.09 -30.94
N ASP A 367 -17.29 -9.69 -32.01
CA ASP A 367 -16.15 -10.60 -31.93
C ASP A 367 -14.91 -9.95 -31.31
N THR A 368 -14.63 -8.68 -31.61
CA THR A 368 -13.47 -7.98 -31.04
C THR A 368 -13.54 -7.91 -29.52
N ILE A 369 -14.70 -7.57 -28.94
CA ILE A 369 -14.87 -7.50 -27.47
C ILE A 369 -14.77 -8.90 -26.87
N ARG A 370 -15.42 -9.89 -27.48
CA ARG A 370 -15.37 -11.29 -27.05
C ARG A 370 -13.92 -11.79 -26.99
N TRP A 371 -13.17 -11.66 -28.09
CA TRP A 371 -11.78 -12.10 -28.17
C TRP A 371 -10.84 -11.28 -27.28
N THR A 372 -11.09 -9.99 -27.09
CA THR A 372 -10.29 -9.16 -26.17
C THR A 372 -10.48 -9.63 -24.72
N PHE A 373 -11.72 -9.85 -24.30
CA PHE A 373 -12.01 -10.35 -22.95
C PHE A 373 -11.43 -11.76 -22.73
N LEU A 374 -11.58 -12.65 -23.71
CA LEU A 374 -10.98 -13.98 -23.68
C LEU A 374 -9.44 -13.93 -23.64
N ALA A 375 -8.80 -13.06 -24.42
CA ALA A 375 -7.35 -12.93 -24.44
C ALA A 375 -6.79 -12.45 -23.10
N LEU A 376 -7.45 -11.50 -22.42
CA LEU A 376 -7.08 -11.05 -21.08
C LEU A 376 -7.22 -12.18 -20.03
N LEU A 377 -8.21 -13.05 -20.18
CA LEU A 377 -8.35 -14.23 -19.31
C LEU A 377 -7.29 -15.28 -19.61
N LEU A 378 -6.98 -15.55 -20.89
CA LEU A 378 -5.94 -16.51 -21.26
C LEU A 378 -4.53 -16.02 -20.86
N SER A 379 -4.27 -14.71 -20.89
CA SER A 379 -3.01 -14.16 -20.38
C SER A 379 -2.89 -14.36 -18.88
N LEU A 380 -3.98 -14.15 -18.14
CA LEU A 380 -4.06 -14.47 -16.71
C LEU A 380 -3.80 -15.96 -16.46
N GLN A 381 -4.39 -16.83 -17.28
CA GLN A 381 -4.19 -18.28 -17.19
C GLN A 381 -2.75 -18.68 -17.45
N THR A 382 -2.06 -18.00 -18.36
CA THR A 382 -0.64 -18.23 -18.65
C THR A 382 0.21 -17.96 -17.40
N ILE A 383 -0.07 -16.87 -16.68
CA ILE A 383 0.61 -16.57 -15.41
C ILE A 383 0.29 -17.65 -14.36
N CYS A 384 -0.96 -18.09 -14.28
CA CYS A 384 -1.36 -19.16 -13.35
C CYS A 384 -0.66 -20.50 -13.65
N ILE A 385 -0.39 -20.83 -14.91
CA ILE A 385 0.39 -22.04 -15.29
C ILE A 385 1.84 -21.91 -14.81
N VAL A 386 2.46 -20.73 -14.96
CA VAL A 386 3.83 -20.49 -14.46
C VAL A 386 3.89 -20.68 -12.95
N TRP A 387 2.95 -20.10 -12.20
CA TRP A 387 2.88 -20.31 -10.75
C TRP A 387 2.56 -21.74 -10.36
N PHE A 388 1.69 -22.44 -11.10
CA PHE A 388 1.42 -23.84 -10.84
C PHE A 388 2.67 -24.71 -11.02
N ALA A 389 3.49 -24.45 -12.03
CA ALA A 389 4.78 -25.13 -12.18
C ALA A 389 5.69 -24.89 -10.96
N MET A 390 5.70 -23.69 -10.39
CA MET A 390 6.42 -23.38 -9.15
C MET A 390 5.84 -24.14 -7.94
N ILE A 391 4.50 -24.22 -7.81
CA ILE A 391 3.82 -24.96 -6.75
C ILE A 391 4.17 -26.45 -6.81
N VAL A 392 4.11 -27.05 -8.01
CA VAL A 392 4.49 -28.45 -8.23
C VAL A 392 5.97 -28.67 -7.88
N ASN A 393 6.86 -27.74 -8.24
CA ASN A 393 8.26 -27.83 -7.86
C ASN A 393 8.47 -27.82 -6.34
N VAL A 394 7.71 -27.01 -5.59
CA VAL A 394 7.70 -27.04 -4.12
C VAL A 394 7.18 -28.37 -3.61
N ALA A 395 6.07 -28.88 -4.15
CA ALA A 395 5.52 -30.18 -3.75
C ALA A 395 6.50 -31.35 -3.96
N VAL A 396 7.24 -31.36 -5.08
CA VAL A 396 8.30 -32.35 -5.34
C VAL A 396 9.43 -32.26 -4.31
N ARG A 397 9.79 -31.05 -3.87
CA ARG A 397 10.79 -30.86 -2.80
C ARG A 397 10.28 -31.40 -1.46
N VAL A 398 9.01 -31.15 -1.14
CA VAL A 398 8.35 -31.67 0.07
C VAL A 398 8.38 -33.20 0.11
N ILE A 399 8.01 -33.86 -0.99
CA ILE A 399 8.02 -35.32 -1.10
C ILE A 399 9.45 -35.89 -0.98
N ARG A 400 10.47 -35.13 -1.40
CA ARG A 400 11.89 -35.50 -1.26
C ARG A 400 12.46 -35.25 0.14
N GLY A 401 11.64 -34.81 1.10
CA GLY A 401 12.03 -34.59 2.49
C GLY A 401 12.57 -33.19 2.80
N ALA A 402 12.46 -32.22 1.88
CA ALA A 402 12.72 -30.81 2.17
C ALA A 402 11.44 -30.13 2.72
N GLY A 403 11.56 -29.00 3.42
CA GLY A 403 10.38 -28.25 3.88
C GLY A 403 9.56 -27.63 2.75
N ALA A 404 8.29 -27.30 3.00
CA ALA A 404 7.39 -26.61 2.07
C ALA A 404 7.71 -25.11 1.94
N ASP A 405 8.97 -24.80 1.64
CA ASP A 405 9.43 -23.41 1.57
C ASP A 405 9.05 -22.75 0.23
N ASP A 406 8.57 -21.50 0.31
CA ASP A 406 8.13 -20.75 -0.86
C ASP A 406 9.36 -20.23 -1.63
N THR A 407 9.67 -20.86 -2.76
CA THR A 407 10.83 -20.51 -3.62
C THR A 407 10.84 -19.08 -4.14
N ARG A 408 9.74 -18.35 -3.98
CA ARG A 408 9.58 -16.95 -4.38
C ARG A 408 10.16 -15.96 -3.37
N SER A 409 10.10 -16.27 -2.08
CA SER A 409 10.76 -15.46 -1.05
C SER A 409 12.26 -15.59 -1.25
N ASP A 410 12.97 -14.46 -1.41
CA ASP A 410 14.40 -14.50 -1.16
C ASP A 410 14.63 -14.97 0.27
N ASP A 411 15.60 -15.85 0.42
CA ASP A 411 16.04 -16.53 1.63
C ASP A 411 15.68 -15.73 2.90
N GLU A 412 14.77 -16.26 3.74
CA GLU A 412 14.42 -15.65 5.03
C GLU A 412 15.58 -15.72 6.05
N GLY A 413 16.81 -15.91 5.57
CA GLY A 413 18.06 -15.91 6.33
C GLY A 413 18.38 -14.51 6.87
N ASP A 414 18.88 -14.51 8.11
CA ASP A 414 19.23 -13.36 8.93
C ASP A 414 20.32 -12.48 8.30
N GLU A 415 19.98 -11.65 7.30
CA GLU A 415 20.67 -10.37 7.16
C GLU A 415 20.16 -9.48 8.29
N GLU A 416 20.83 -9.53 9.44
CA GLU A 416 20.78 -8.45 10.42
C GLU A 416 21.09 -7.15 9.66
N GLU A 417 20.05 -6.38 9.29
CA GLU A 417 20.24 -5.05 8.74
C GLU A 417 21.07 -4.27 9.75
N GLU A 418 22.37 -4.04 9.46
CA GLU A 418 23.26 -3.30 10.34
C GLU A 418 22.64 -1.93 10.63
N GLU A 419 22.04 -1.78 11.82
CA GLU A 419 21.41 -0.54 12.25
C GLU A 419 22.49 0.48 12.62
N GLU A 420 22.97 1.23 11.63
CA GLU A 420 23.86 2.37 11.86
C GLU A 420 23.03 3.58 12.31
N PHE A 421 23.30 4.09 13.51
CA PHE A 421 22.63 5.26 14.07
C PHE A 421 23.33 6.53 13.58
N VAL A 422 22.58 7.45 12.97
CA VAL A 422 23.10 8.77 12.60
C VAL A 422 22.53 9.80 13.56
N TYR A 423 23.43 10.61 14.12
CA TYR A 423 23.09 11.77 14.93
C TYR A 423 22.94 12.97 14.00
N GLU A 424 21.75 13.56 13.95
CA GLU A 424 21.48 14.78 13.19
C GLU A 424 21.41 15.95 14.18
N GLU A 425 22.14 17.05 13.90
CA GLU A 425 22.07 18.27 14.71
C GLU A 425 20.75 18.97 14.44
N ALA A 426 19.84 18.96 15.41
CA ALA A 426 18.67 19.82 15.38
C ALA A 426 19.13 21.26 15.67
N GLN A 427 19.02 22.16 14.69
CA GLN A 427 19.18 23.58 14.94
C GLN A 427 18.02 24.06 15.83
N PRO A 428 18.28 24.64 17.01
CA PRO A 428 17.23 25.32 17.75
C PRO A 428 16.79 26.55 16.93
N MET A 429 15.49 26.67 16.65
CA MET A 429 14.93 27.96 16.23
C MET A 429 14.95 28.87 17.46
N GLU A 430 16.03 29.64 17.60
CA GLU A 430 16.06 30.80 18.47
C GLU A 430 15.52 31.99 17.66
N GLU A 431 14.22 32.26 17.80
CA GLU A 431 13.69 33.57 17.46
C GLU A 431 14.12 34.52 18.59
N GLU A 432 15.20 35.28 18.37
CA GLU A 432 15.61 36.34 19.28
C GLU A 432 14.52 37.42 19.31
N VAL A 433 13.62 37.34 20.27
CA VAL A 433 12.74 38.45 20.61
C VAL A 433 13.59 39.49 21.34
N GLY A 434 14.06 40.50 20.60
CA GLY A 434 14.90 41.58 21.13
C GLY A 434 14.25 42.24 22.34
N VAL A 435 14.97 42.23 23.47
CA VAL A 435 14.54 42.80 24.76
C VAL A 435 14.37 44.33 24.71
N GLU A 436 14.74 44.98 23.60
CA GLU A 436 14.60 46.44 23.40
C GLU A 436 13.21 46.90 22.95
N GLU A 437 12.30 45.99 22.54
CA GLU A 437 10.90 46.36 22.22
C GLU A 437 9.91 46.15 23.39
N ILE A 438 10.38 45.70 24.55
CA ILE A 438 9.52 45.53 25.73
C ILE A 438 9.48 46.84 26.52
N ASP A 439 8.57 47.75 26.16
CA ASP A 439 8.27 48.94 26.97
C ASP A 439 7.51 48.58 28.26
N LEU A 440 8.27 48.14 29.27
CA LEU A 440 7.78 47.77 30.60
C LEU A 440 7.16 48.95 31.38
N LYS A 441 7.36 50.22 30.96
CA LYS A 441 6.75 51.39 31.62
C LYS A 441 5.28 51.60 31.25
N ILE A 442 4.80 51.01 30.15
CA ILE A 442 3.38 51.03 29.77
C ILE A 442 2.57 49.99 30.56
N TRP A 443 3.19 48.87 30.95
CA TRP A 443 2.54 47.81 31.74
C TRP A 443 2.34 48.21 33.22
N GLU A 444 3.33 48.85 33.85
CA GLU A 444 3.22 49.33 35.23
C GLU A 444 2.16 50.44 35.45
N ARG A 445 1.80 51.20 34.40
CA ARG A 445 0.69 52.17 34.44
C ARG A 445 -0.70 51.53 34.28
N ARG A 446 -0.79 50.27 33.82
CA ARG A 446 -2.06 49.57 33.55
C ARG A 446 -2.47 48.55 34.61
N SER A 447 -1.55 48.05 35.45
CA SER A 447 -1.89 47.10 36.52
C SER A 447 -1.58 47.67 37.90
N GLY A 448 -2.48 48.51 38.42
CA GLY A 448 -2.44 48.92 39.82
C GLY A 448 -2.78 47.76 40.76
N VAL A 449 -1.80 46.92 41.12
CA VAL A 449 -1.96 45.91 42.18
C VAL A 449 -0.63 45.73 42.92
N LYS A 450 -0.62 46.07 44.22
CA LYS A 450 0.51 45.86 45.14
C LYS A 450 0.74 44.36 45.40
N ARG A 451 2.00 43.94 45.37
CA ARG A 451 2.45 42.58 45.67
C ARG A 451 2.52 42.36 47.19
N SER A 452 1.93 41.26 47.68
CA SER A 452 2.19 40.71 49.01
C SER A 452 2.54 39.21 48.88
N THR A 453 3.47 38.79 49.72
CA THR A 453 4.21 37.52 49.78
C THR A 453 3.42 36.35 50.39
N SER A 454 3.57 35.13 49.86
CA SER A 454 3.96 33.88 50.60
C SER A 454 3.49 32.56 49.96
N ASN A 455 4.39 31.57 50.05
CA ASN A 455 4.27 30.10 50.20
C ASN A 455 3.60 29.17 49.15
N THR A 456 4.47 28.31 48.58
CA THR A 456 4.38 26.86 48.26
C THR A 456 3.06 26.22 47.81
N THR A 457 3.11 25.47 46.69
CA THR A 457 2.85 24.01 46.62
C THR A 457 3.25 23.43 45.27
N ALA A 458 3.74 22.18 45.29
CA ALA A 458 4.34 21.44 44.20
C ALA A 458 3.32 20.83 43.22
N VAL A 459 3.77 20.57 41.99
CA VAL A 459 3.17 19.60 41.06
C VAL A 459 4.28 18.66 40.58
N SER A 460 4.06 17.37 40.77
CA SER A 460 4.92 16.23 40.45
C SER A 460 4.72 15.75 39.01
N LEU A 461 5.81 15.37 38.33
CA LEU A 461 5.81 14.64 37.05
C LEU A 461 6.17 13.15 37.30
N PRO A 462 5.58 12.18 36.58
CA PRO A 462 5.86 10.76 36.78
C PRO A 462 7.05 10.27 35.95
N GLY A 463 7.91 9.45 36.59
CA GLY A 463 8.65 8.36 35.93
C GLY A 463 10.14 8.58 35.67
N HIS A 464 10.96 8.55 36.74
CA HIS A 464 12.42 8.56 36.69
C HIS A 464 12.98 7.14 36.87
N SER A 465 13.72 6.60 35.90
CA SER A 465 14.39 5.29 35.98
C SER A 465 15.74 5.29 36.71
N ASP A 466 16.16 6.41 37.30
CA ASP A 466 17.57 6.54 37.75
C ASP A 466 17.79 6.28 39.25
N ARG A 467 17.00 5.40 39.86
CA ARG A 467 17.21 5.01 41.27
C ARG A 467 18.42 4.09 41.46
N LYS A 468 18.83 3.36 40.41
CA LYS A 468 19.96 2.42 40.48
C LYS A 468 21.32 3.08 40.23
N GLU A 469 21.36 4.24 39.59
CA GLU A 469 22.61 4.92 39.25
C GLU A 469 23.13 5.82 40.39
N LEU A 470 22.21 6.33 41.23
CA LEU A 470 22.56 7.15 42.41
C LEU A 470 23.09 6.34 43.60
N LEU A 471 22.77 5.05 43.71
CA LEU A 471 23.29 4.18 44.79
C LEU A 471 24.72 3.68 44.52
N ASN A 472 25.18 3.67 43.27
CA ASN A 472 26.57 3.33 42.92
C ASN A 472 27.56 4.49 43.18
N ARG A 473 27.09 5.71 43.44
CA ARG A 473 27.95 6.88 43.70
C ARG A 473 28.16 7.19 45.19
N ILE A 474 27.45 6.53 46.08
CA ILE A 474 27.66 6.64 47.54
C ILE A 474 28.17 5.28 48.01
N GLY A 475 29.49 5.12 48.05
CA GLY A 475 30.17 3.84 48.31
C GLY A 475 29.76 3.16 49.62
N CYS A 476 28.68 2.39 49.57
CA CYS A 476 28.16 1.56 50.66
C CYS A 476 27.67 0.22 50.09
N GLU A 477 28.59 -0.66 49.69
CA GLU A 477 28.35 -2.10 49.82
C GLU A 477 29.56 -2.74 50.50
N LYS A 478 29.33 -3.23 51.72
CA LYS A 478 30.20 -4.19 52.39
C LYS A 478 30.14 -5.51 51.61
N GLN A 479 31.30 -6.09 51.33
CA GLN A 479 31.42 -7.53 51.10
C GLN A 479 30.81 -8.28 52.29
N ILE A 480 29.94 -9.23 52.00
CA ILE A 480 29.66 -10.35 52.89
C ILE A 480 30.09 -11.59 52.11
N ASP A 481 30.97 -12.37 52.73
CA ASP A 481 31.46 -13.67 52.28
C ASP A 481 30.35 -14.70 52.01
#